data_AF-A0A6L9IKL2-F1
#
_entry.id   AF-A0A6L9IKL2-F1
#
_cell.length_a   1.000
_cell.length_b   1.000
_cell.length_c   1.000
_cell.angle_alpha   90.00
_cell.angle_beta   90.00
_cell.angle_gamma   90.00
#
_symmetry.space_group_name_H-M   'P 1'
#
loop_
_entity.id
_entity.type
_entity.pdbx_description
1 polymer ?
#
loop_
_entity_poly.entity_id
_entity_poly.type
_entity_poly.pdbx_seq_one_letter_code
_entity_poly.pdbx_strand_id
1 'polypeptide(L)'
;MSDNFKIAQKRRGRAFWPAIGFLLAVSIAILAYVVAPAVIDWVDDTFREFSRQGLTDQELRLAFAAIIWTILMSVVVLIIAVFTPKRMSIVKDSDVAKDREEAARRKKADRLRQRRLNQEMRRQNQSNQGRR
;
A
#
# COMPACT_ATOMS: atom_id res chain seq x y z
N MET A 1 4.14 -0.19 -38.41
CA MET A 1 3.55 -1.45 -37.93
C MET A 1 4.04 -1.64 -36.50
N SER A 2 3.28 -1.14 -35.53
CA SER A 2 3.68 -1.04 -34.13
C SER A 2 2.74 -1.91 -33.30
N ASP A 3 3.23 -3.07 -32.89
CA ASP A 3 2.52 -3.96 -31.97
C ASP A 3 2.43 -3.30 -30.59
N ASN A 4 1.21 -2.89 -30.26
CA ASN A 4 0.80 -2.51 -28.91
C ASN A 4 0.72 -3.79 -28.06
N PHE A 5 1.82 -4.15 -27.38
CA PHE A 5 1.76 -5.12 -26.28
C PHE A 5 1.08 -4.48 -25.06
N LYS A 6 -0.26 -4.39 -25.10
CA LYS A 6 -1.06 -4.21 -23.88
C LYS A 6 -0.95 -5.49 -23.07
N ILE A 7 0.03 -5.58 -22.18
CA ILE A 7 -0.02 -6.50 -21.04
C ILE A 7 -1.09 -5.94 -20.09
N ALA A 8 -2.35 -6.18 -20.41
CA ALA A 8 -3.46 -6.03 -19.47
C ALA A 8 -3.35 -7.18 -18.46
N GLN A 9 -2.40 -7.06 -17.53
CA GLN A 9 -2.41 -7.89 -16.33
C GLN A 9 -3.68 -7.52 -15.55
N LYS A 10 -4.71 -8.36 -15.70
CA LYS A 10 -5.99 -8.24 -15.00
C LYS A 10 -5.69 -8.29 -13.49
N ARG A 11 -5.59 -7.12 -12.84
CA ARG A 11 -5.56 -6.98 -11.37
C ARG A 11 -6.92 -7.38 -10.77
N ARG A 12 -7.40 -8.61 -11.01
CA ARG A 12 -8.76 -9.01 -10.64
C ARG A 12 -8.91 -9.53 -9.20
N GLY A 13 -7.83 -9.61 -8.43
CA GLY A 13 -7.86 -10.24 -7.09
C GLY A 13 -7.83 -9.30 -5.89
N ARG A 14 -7.51 -8.01 -6.04
CA ARG A 14 -7.24 -7.12 -4.88
C ARG A 14 -8.40 -6.22 -4.46
N ALA A 15 -9.42 -6.04 -5.29
CA ALA A 15 -10.56 -5.18 -4.94
C ALA A 15 -11.42 -5.73 -3.80
N PHE A 16 -11.41 -7.05 -3.58
CA PHE A 16 -12.20 -7.72 -2.52
C PHE A 16 -11.46 -7.81 -1.18
N TRP A 17 -10.18 -7.47 -1.11
CA TRP A 17 -9.40 -7.55 0.13
C TRP A 17 -9.96 -6.68 1.26
N PRO A 18 -10.41 -5.43 1.01
CA PRO A 18 -11.04 -4.61 2.05
C PRO A 18 -12.34 -5.22 2.57
N ALA A 19 -13.14 -5.81 1.68
CA ALA A 19 -14.41 -6.45 2.06
C ALA A 19 -14.18 -7.69 2.94
N ILE A 20 -13.18 -8.52 2.59
CA ILE A 20 -12.79 -9.68 3.40
C ILE A 20 -12.26 -9.24 4.76
N GLY A 21 -11.41 -8.20 4.81
CA GLY A 21 -10.89 -7.66 6.06
C GLY A 21 -12.00 -7.11 6.96
N PHE A 22 -12.98 -6.41 6.38
CA PHE A 22 -14.15 -5.93 7.12
C PHE A 22 -15.00 -7.07 7.68
N LEU A 23 -15.30 -8.08 6.85
CA LEU A 23 -16.05 -9.26 7.29
C LEU A 23 -15.35 -9.99 8.45
N LEU A 24 -14.02 -10.11 8.37
CA LEU A 24 -13.20 -10.69 9.42
C LEU A 24 -13.28 -9.84 10.70
N ALA A 25 -13.13 -8.52 10.59
CA ALA A 25 -13.21 -7.61 11.74
C ALA A 25 -14.57 -7.67 12.45
N VAL A 26 -15.67 -7.75 11.68
CA VAL A 26 -17.03 -7.94 12.21
C VAL A 26 -17.16 -9.30 12.90
N SER A 27 -16.61 -10.36 12.31
CA SER A 27 -16.64 -11.70 12.91
C SER A 27 -15.89 -11.73 14.25
N ILE A 28 -14.73 -11.06 14.33
CA ILE A 28 -13.97 -10.92 15.58
C ILE A 28 -14.74 -10.08 16.60
N ALA A 29 -15.45 -9.03 16.18
CA ALA A 29 -16.26 -8.20 17.06
C ALA A 29 -17.39 -9.01 17.73
N ILE A 30 -18.06 -9.86 16.96
CA ILE A 30 -19.09 -10.76 17.48
C ILE A 30 -18.49 -11.74 18.50
N LEU A 31 -17.36 -12.36 18.16
CA LEU A 31 -16.66 -13.28 19.09
C LEU A 31 -16.23 -12.57 20.37
N ALA A 32 -15.65 -11.37 20.27
CA ALA A 32 -15.22 -10.59 21.42
C ALA A 32 -16.40 -10.25 22.34
N TYR A 33 -17.56 -9.89 21.79
CA TYR A 33 -18.76 -9.60 22.57
C TYR A 33 -19.35 -10.83 23.27
N VAL A 34 -19.22 -12.01 22.66
CA VAL A 34 -19.65 -13.29 23.25
C VAL A 34 -18.69 -13.75 24.35
N VAL A 35 -17.39 -13.53 24.19
CA VAL A 35 -16.35 -13.93 25.15
C VAL A 35 -16.25 -12.94 26.33
N ALA A 36 -16.60 -11.67 26.13
CA ALA A 36 -16.56 -10.63 27.16
C ALA A 36 -17.12 -11.01 28.54
N PRO A 37 -18.34 -11.59 28.70
CA PRO A 37 -18.86 -11.97 30.01
C PRO A 37 -17.96 -12.97 30.74
N ALA A 38 -17.47 -14.01 30.06
CA ALA A 38 -16.60 -15.00 30.68
C ALA A 38 -15.27 -14.39 31.16
N VAL A 39 -14.76 -13.37 30.46
CA VAL A 39 -13.55 -12.64 30.87
C VAL A 39 -13.84 -11.73 32.06
N ILE A 40 -15.01 -11.08 32.09
CA ILE A 40 -15.44 -10.26 33.24
C ILE A 40 -15.55 -11.13 34.49
N ASP A 41 -16.22 -12.27 34.41
CA ASP A 41 -16.37 -13.20 35.54
C ASP A 41 -14.99 -13.64 36.05
N TRP A 42 -14.08 -13.98 35.14
CA TRP A 42 -12.70 -14.33 35.50
C TRP A 42 -11.92 -13.19 36.15
N VAL A 43 -12.10 -11.95 35.68
CA VAL A 43 -11.44 -10.76 36.26
C VAL A 43 -11.99 -10.47 37.65
N ASP A 44 -13.31 -10.56 37.84
CA ASP A 44 -13.96 -10.35 39.13
C ASP A 44 -13.50 -11.38 40.17
N ASP A 45 -13.35 -12.65 39.75
CA ASP A 45 -12.84 -13.72 40.61
C ASP A 45 -11.35 -13.53 40.98
N THR A 46 -10.55 -13.02 40.04
CA THR A 46 -9.10 -12.86 40.21
C THR A 46 -8.75 -11.59 40.99
N PHE A 47 -9.45 -10.49 40.71
CA PHE A 47 -9.16 -9.18 41.26
C PHE A 47 -10.32 -8.72 42.16
N ARG A 48 -10.25 -9.08 43.45
CA ARG A 48 -11.24 -8.69 44.47
C ARG A 48 -11.45 -7.19 44.63
N GLU A 49 -10.51 -6.36 44.19
CA GLU A 49 -10.60 -4.89 44.20
C GLU A 49 -11.23 -4.31 42.93
N PHE A 50 -11.66 -5.14 41.98
CA PHE A 50 -12.32 -4.70 40.77
C PHE A 50 -13.72 -4.18 41.09
N SER A 51 -13.79 -2.90 41.46
CA SER A 51 -15.05 -2.23 41.75
C SER A 51 -15.67 -1.75 40.44
N ARG A 52 -16.90 -2.22 40.13
CA ARG A 52 -17.74 -1.78 38.99
C ARG A 52 -18.28 -0.35 39.19
N GLN A 53 -17.42 0.58 39.60
CA GLN A 53 -17.77 1.90 40.10
C GLN A 53 -18.54 2.71 39.04
N GLY A 54 -19.85 2.82 39.22
CA GLY A 54 -20.72 3.69 38.43
C GLY A 54 -20.99 3.25 36.99
N LEU A 55 -20.52 2.08 36.56
CA LEU A 55 -20.78 1.54 35.22
C LEU A 55 -21.96 0.58 35.24
N THR A 56 -22.83 0.69 34.25
CA THR A 56 -23.85 -0.33 33.99
C THR A 56 -23.21 -1.62 33.48
N ASP A 57 -23.85 -2.77 33.70
CA ASP A 57 -23.35 -4.07 33.19
C ASP A 57 -23.17 -4.07 31.67
N GLN A 58 -23.99 -3.30 30.95
CA GLN A 58 -23.87 -3.13 29.50
C GLN A 58 -22.62 -2.35 29.10
N GLU A 59 -22.32 -1.24 29.79
CA GLU A 59 -21.12 -0.44 29.54
C GLU A 59 -19.85 -1.23 29.86
N LEU A 60 -19.85 -1.96 30.99
CA LEU A 60 -18.73 -2.83 31.36
C LEU A 60 -18.48 -3.90 30.31
N ARG A 61 -19.54 -4.59 29.87
CA ARG A 61 -19.46 -5.60 28.81
C ARG A 61 -18.92 -5.01 27.52
N LEU A 62 -19.37 -3.82 27.13
CA LEU A 62 -18.91 -3.16 25.91
C LEU A 62 -17.43 -2.77 26.01
N ALA A 63 -16.99 -2.27 27.16
CA ALA A 63 -15.60 -1.91 27.42
C ALA A 63 -14.68 -3.13 27.31
N PHE A 64 -15.01 -4.24 27.99
CA PHE A 64 -14.23 -5.48 27.90
C PHE A 64 -14.26 -6.07 26.49
N ALA A 65 -15.41 -6.06 25.81
CA ALA A 65 -15.51 -6.50 24.43
C ALA A 65 -14.59 -5.66 23.51
N ALA A 66 -14.53 -4.34 23.69
CA ALA A 66 -13.65 -3.46 22.93
C ALA A 66 -12.16 -3.77 23.19
N ILE A 67 -11.78 -4.04 24.44
CA ILE A 67 -10.42 -4.44 24.81
C ILE A 67 -10.05 -5.77 24.14
N ILE A 68 -10.90 -6.80 24.29
CA ILE A 68 -10.67 -8.13 23.70
C ILE A 68 -10.59 -8.03 22.17
N TRP A 69 -11.50 -7.28 21.55
CA TRP A 69 -11.51 -7.06 20.11
C TRP A 69 -10.21 -6.42 19.63
N THR A 70 -9.72 -5.40 20.33
CA THR A 70 -8.47 -4.70 20.00
C THR A 70 -7.28 -5.66 20.06
N ILE A 71 -7.21 -6.50 21.10
CA ILE A 71 -6.15 -7.50 21.27
C ILE A 71 -6.20 -8.52 20.12
N LEU A 72 -7.38 -9.07 19.81
CA LEU A 72 -7.54 -10.05 18.74
C LEU A 72 -7.21 -9.44 17.36
N MET A 73 -7.66 -8.22 17.10
CA MET A 73 -7.32 -7.51 15.86
C MET A 73 -5.82 -7.25 15.74
N SER A 74 -5.13 -6.91 16.83
CA SER A 74 -3.68 -6.76 16.83
C SER A 74 -2.97 -8.06 16.40
N VAL A 75 -3.41 -9.22 16.93
CA VAL A 75 -2.89 -10.53 16.53
C VAL A 75 -3.14 -10.80 15.05
N VAL A 76 -4.34 -10.52 14.54
CA VAL A 76 -4.67 -10.68 13.12
C VAL A 76 -3.79 -9.80 12.23
N VAL A 77 -3.59 -8.54 12.60
CA VAL A 77 -2.72 -7.61 11.87
C VAL A 77 -1.28 -8.14 11.85
N LEU A 78 -0.80 -8.67 12.98
CA LEU A 78 0.52 -9.29 13.07
C LEU A 78 0.64 -10.51 12.14
N ILE A 79 -0.35 -11.39 12.13
CA ILE A 79 -0.42 -12.55 11.23
C ILE A 79 -0.34 -12.07 9.78
N ILE A 80 -1.20 -11.14 9.38
CA ILE A 80 -1.20 -10.59 8.02
C ILE A 80 0.15 -9.96 7.69
N ALA A 81 0.77 -9.23 8.61
CA ALA A 81 2.08 -8.61 8.40
C ALA A 81 3.18 -9.67 8.18
N VAL A 82 3.16 -10.77 8.93
CA VAL A 82 4.13 -11.88 8.78
C VAL A 82 3.92 -12.63 7.46
N PHE A 83 2.67 -12.88 7.07
CA PHE A 83 2.34 -13.63 5.85
C PHE A 83 2.31 -12.78 4.58
N THR A 84 2.31 -11.45 4.69
CA THR A 84 2.35 -10.58 3.53
C THR A 84 3.71 -10.78 2.83
N PRO A 85 3.73 -11.30 1.59
CA PRO A 85 4.99 -11.48 0.88
C PRO A 85 5.63 -10.10 0.73
N LYS A 86 6.82 -9.93 1.34
CA LYS A 86 7.64 -8.74 1.13
C LYS A 86 7.79 -8.60 -0.37
N ARG A 87 7.21 -7.55 -0.94
CA ARG A 87 7.47 -7.21 -2.35
C ARG A 87 8.91 -6.74 -2.40
N MET A 88 9.84 -7.68 -2.52
CA MET A 88 11.09 -7.37 -3.19
C MET A 88 10.63 -6.83 -4.54
N SER A 89 10.91 -5.56 -4.81
CA SER A 89 10.84 -5.06 -6.16
C SER A 89 11.84 -5.90 -6.94
N ILE A 90 11.37 -7.01 -7.51
CA ILE A 90 12.07 -7.72 -8.57
C ILE A 90 11.95 -6.77 -9.75
N VAL A 91 12.71 -5.68 -9.69
CA VAL A 91 13.15 -5.03 -10.90
C VAL A 91 14.06 -6.08 -11.49
N LYS A 92 13.55 -6.83 -12.46
CA LYS A 92 14.39 -7.81 -13.15
C LYS A 92 15.58 -7.03 -13.67
N ASP A 93 16.79 -7.54 -13.51
CA ASP A 93 17.97 -6.87 -14.05
C ASP A 93 17.83 -6.61 -15.56
N SER A 94 17.01 -7.41 -16.25
CA SER A 94 16.61 -7.20 -17.65
C SER A 94 15.81 -5.90 -17.87
N ASP A 95 14.98 -5.49 -16.92
CA ASP A 95 14.18 -4.26 -17.00
C ASP A 95 15.08 -3.04 -16.73
N VAL A 96 16.03 -3.15 -15.79
CA VAL A 96 17.07 -2.12 -15.58
C VAL A 96 17.96 -1.97 -16.82
N ALA A 97 18.33 -3.08 -17.47
CA ALA A 97 19.14 -3.06 -18.68
C ALA A 97 18.41 -2.38 -19.84
N LYS A 98 17.11 -2.66 -20.03
CA LYS A 98 16.27 -2.00 -21.03
C LYS A 98 16.12 -0.50 -20.75
N ASP A 99 15.87 -0.10 -19.51
CA ASP A 99 15.77 1.31 -19.14
C ASP A 99 17.09 2.06 -19.40
N ARG A 100 18.24 1.42 -19.13
CA ARG A 100 19.56 1.99 -19.45
C ARG A 100 19.78 2.14 -20.96
N GLU A 101 19.38 1.15 -21.74
CA GLU A 101 19.52 1.20 -23.20
C GLU A 101 18.62 2.28 -23.82
N GLU A 102 17.36 2.37 -23.37
CA GLU A 102 16.44 3.42 -23.79
C GLU A 102 16.94 4.81 -23.40
N ALA A 103 17.45 4.98 -22.18
CA ALA A 103 18.06 6.23 -21.74
C ALA A 103 19.28 6.62 -22.59
N ALA A 104 20.12 5.65 -22.97
CA ALA A 104 21.26 5.88 -23.85
C ALA A 104 20.83 6.29 -25.27
N ARG A 105 19.79 5.65 -25.81
CA ARG A 105 19.22 6.00 -27.12
C ARG A 105 18.60 7.40 -27.12
N ARG A 106 17.84 7.77 -26.07
CA ARG A 106 17.29 9.12 -25.89
C ARG A 106 18.39 10.18 -25.82
N LYS A 107 19.43 9.97 -25.01
CA LYS A 107 20.59 10.88 -24.92
C LYS A 107 21.30 11.07 -26.26
N LYS A 108 21.45 10.00 -27.06
CA LYS A 108 22.04 10.10 -28.41
C LYS A 108 21.15 10.90 -29.36
N ALA A 109 19.84 10.65 -29.35
CA ALA A 109 18.87 11.39 -30.17
C ALA A 109 18.84 12.89 -29.81
N ASP A 110 18.86 13.22 -28.52
CA ASP A 110 18.84 14.61 -28.04
C ASP A 110 20.13 15.34 -28.39
N ARG A 111 21.30 14.69 -28.27
CA ARG A 111 22.58 15.26 -28.73
C ARG A 111 22.55 15.58 -30.23
N LEU A 112 21.97 14.70 -31.05
CA LEU A 112 21.85 14.95 -32.50
C LEU A 112 20.89 16.10 -32.80
N ARG A 113 19.76 16.19 -32.09
CA ARG A 113 18.82 17.32 -32.20
C ARG A 113 19.48 18.64 -31.83
N GLN A 114 20.20 18.69 -30.71
CA GLN A 114 20.95 19.87 -30.29
C GLN A 114 22.01 20.30 -31.30
N ARG A 115 22.72 19.34 -31.92
CA ARG A 115 23.70 19.64 -32.98
C ARG A 115 23.04 20.30 -34.20
N ARG A 116 21.87 19.82 -34.62
CA ARG A 116 21.13 20.41 -35.76
C ARG A 116 20.64 21.82 -35.43
N LEU A 117 20.04 22.02 -34.26
CA LEU A 117 19.60 23.34 -33.79
C LEU A 117 20.77 24.34 -33.74
N ASN A 118 21.93 23.92 -33.23
CA ASN A 118 23.12 24.78 -33.19
C ASN A 118 23.66 25.12 -34.59
N GLN A 119 23.56 24.21 -35.56
CA GLN A 119 23.94 24.49 -36.94
C GLN A 119 22.95 25.46 -37.62
N GLU A 120 21.65 25.30 -37.38
CA GLU A 120 20.61 26.20 -37.88
C GLU A 120 20.76 27.60 -37.30
N MET A 121 20.98 27.74 -35.98
CA MET A 121 21.23 29.04 -35.35
C MET A 121 22.49 29.72 -35.90
N ARG A 122 23.57 28.97 -36.14
CA ARG A 122 24.78 29.53 -36.75
C ARG A 122 24.52 30.05 -38.17
N ARG A 123 23.76 29.31 -38.98
CA ARG A 123 23.37 29.74 -40.33
C ARG A 123 22.49 30.99 -40.29
N GLN A 124 21.51 31.06 -39.39
CA GLN A 124 20.65 32.23 -39.22
C GLN A 124 21.44 33.48 -38.76
N ASN A 125 22.39 33.31 -37.84
CA ASN A 125 23.23 34.41 -37.38
C ASN A 125 24.13 34.95 -38.50
N GLN A 126 24.68 34.07 -39.35
CA GLN A 126 25.46 34.47 -40.52
C GLN A 126 24.59 35.18 -41.58
N SER A 127 23.38 34.70 -41.85
CA SER A 127 22.47 35.38 -42.80
C SER A 127 22.00 36.75 -42.31
N ASN A 128 21.87 36.94 -41.00
CA ASN A 128 21.47 38.22 -40.41
C ASN A 128 22.61 39.26 -40.41
N GLN A 129 23.87 38.82 -40.37
CA GLN A 129 25.03 39.72 -40.45
C GLN A 129 25.32 40.20 -41.88
N GLY A 130 25.00 39.40 -42.91
CA GLY A 130 25.15 39.80 -44.32
C GLY A 130 24.03 40.70 -44.87
N ARG A 131 23.03 41.05 -44.05
CA ARG A 131 21.92 41.97 -44.40
C ARG A 131 22.01 43.34 -43.71
N ARG A 132 23.12 43.62 -43.03
CA ARG A 132 23.46 44.95 -42.49
C ARG A 132 24.59 45.54 -43.31
#